data_AF-A0A1E3Y3V3-F1
#
_entry.id   AF-A0A1E3Y3V3-F1
#
_cell.length_a   1.000
_cell.length_b   1.000
_cell.length_c   1.000
_cell.angle_alpha   90.00
_cell.angle_beta   90.00
_cell.angle_gamma   90.00
#
_symmetry.space_group_name_H-M   'P 1'
#
loop_
_entity.id
_entity.type
_entity.pdbx_description
1 polymer ?
#
loop_
_entity_poly.entity_id
_entity_poly.type
_entity_poly.pdbx_seq_one_letter_code
_entity_poly.pdbx_strand_id
1 'polypeptide(L)'
;MDLRRFAVLRSEQTQGEAEPVSLPRGSADLVILLPTGSEPGPYDVQLLDGDLRSRADAKGTAAIEDFVTTLRVRIDLGQLAAGRYQLAVRREGDSWRMFPAVVN
;
A
#
# COMPACT_ATOMS: atom_id res chain seq x y z
N MET A 1 -3.88 -0.16 8.41
CA MET A 1 -3.63 -1.20 7.39
C MET A 1 -2.26 -1.80 7.63
N ASP A 2 -2.15 -3.13 7.70
CA ASP A 2 -0.89 -3.83 7.96
C ASP A 2 -0.35 -4.48 6.68
N LEU A 3 0.76 -3.97 6.15
CA LEU A 3 1.44 -4.55 4.99
C LEU A 3 2.59 -5.49 5.39
N ARG A 4 2.91 -5.62 6.69
CA ARG A 4 3.99 -6.51 7.14
C ARG A 4 3.72 -7.97 6.85
N ARG A 5 2.45 -8.35 6.74
CA ARG A 5 2.02 -9.70 6.33
C ARG A 5 2.50 -10.09 4.92
N PHE A 6 2.87 -9.11 4.10
CA PHE A 6 3.42 -9.32 2.76
C PHE A 6 4.96 -9.32 2.74
N ALA A 7 5.62 -9.26 3.90
CA ALA A 7 7.06 -9.42 3.98
C ALA A 7 7.42 -10.84 3.50
N VAL A 8 7.97 -10.94 2.29
CA VAL A 8 8.46 -12.21 1.74
C VAL A 8 9.72 -12.58 2.51
N LEU A 9 9.62 -13.59 3.39
CA LEU A 9 10.78 -14.39 3.76
C LEU A 9 11.21 -15.13 2.49
N ARG A 10 12.47 -14.98 2.09
CA ARG A 10 13.01 -15.56 0.87
C ARG A 10 12.93 -17.10 0.91
N SER A 11 11.80 -17.66 0.52
CA SER A 11 11.64 -19.04 0.10
C SER A 11 10.63 -19.08 -1.04
N GLU A 12 10.97 -19.84 -2.07
CA GLU A 12 10.21 -20.05 -3.31
C GLU A 12 8.87 -20.74 -3.03
N GLN A 13 7.93 -20.03 -2.43
CA GLN A 13 6.57 -20.52 -2.23
C GLN A 13 5.65 -19.66 -3.07
N THR A 14 5.04 -20.35 -4.04
CA THR A 14 3.83 -20.01 -4.78
C THR A 14 3.09 -18.83 -4.15
N GLN A 15 2.80 -17.81 -4.97
CA GLN A 15 1.82 -16.76 -4.70
C GLN A 15 0.48 -17.38 -4.28
N GLY A 16 0.37 -17.88 -3.05
CA GLY A 16 -0.90 -18.01 -2.39
C GLY A 16 -1.41 -16.59 -2.25
N GLU A 17 -2.60 -16.32 -2.79
CA GLU A 17 -3.26 -15.01 -2.76
C GLU A 17 -3.24 -14.48 -1.33
N ALA A 18 -2.22 -13.68 -1.00
CA ALA A 18 -2.20 -12.96 0.24
C ALA A 18 -3.46 -12.11 0.25
N GLU A 19 -4.23 -12.22 1.34
CA GLU A 19 -5.54 -11.58 1.45
C GLU A 19 -5.42 -10.11 0.99
N PRO A 20 -6.36 -9.56 0.22
CA PRO A 20 -6.31 -8.16 -0.16
C PRO A 20 -6.41 -7.23 1.05
N VAL A 21 -5.80 -6.06 0.99
CA VAL A 21 -6.08 -5.01 1.98
C VAL A 21 -7.40 -4.33 1.65
N SER A 22 -8.26 -4.13 2.66
CA SER A 22 -9.52 -3.40 2.48
C SER A 22 -9.30 -1.90 2.63
N LEU A 23 -9.80 -1.15 1.66
CA LEU A 23 -9.79 0.31 1.63
C LEU A 23 -11.25 0.82 1.61
N PRO A 24 -11.58 1.83 2.43
CA PRO A 24 -12.90 2.45 2.37
C PRO A 24 -13.03 3.30 1.11
N ARG A 25 -14.26 3.48 0.60
CA ARG A 25 -14.57 4.55 -0.36
C ARG A 25 -14.53 5.94 0.29
N GLY A 26 -14.23 6.95 -0.50
CA GLY A 26 -14.12 8.35 -0.05
C GLY A 26 -12.70 8.77 0.31
N SER A 27 -12.56 9.92 0.97
CA SER A 27 -11.26 10.36 1.48
C SER A 27 -10.87 9.55 2.71
N ALA A 28 -9.72 8.89 2.64
CA ALA A 28 -9.23 7.99 3.68
C ALA A 28 -7.91 8.50 4.26
N ASP A 29 -7.86 8.62 5.59
CA ASP A 29 -6.61 8.75 6.35
C ASP A 29 -6.08 7.34 6.65
N LEU A 30 -5.05 6.94 5.91
CA LEU A 30 -4.45 5.62 6.02
C LEU A 30 -3.22 5.66 6.94
N VAL A 31 -3.20 4.74 7.90
CA VAL A 31 -2.00 4.36 8.64
C VAL A 31 -1.52 3.02 8.10
N ILE A 32 -0.35 3.00 7.48
CA ILE A 32 0.21 1.85 6.77
C ILE A 32 1.45 1.36 7.51
N LEU A 33 1.38 0.16 8.08
CA LEU A 33 2.55 -0.51 8.66
C LEU A 33 3.33 -1.17 7.52
N LEU A 34 4.49 -0.62 7.17
CA LEU A 34 5.28 -1.08 6.03
C LEU A 34 6.00 -2.40 6.35
N PRO A 35 6.28 -3.26 5.35
CA PRO A 35 7.04 -4.49 5.55
C PRO A 35 8.41 -4.26 6.19
N THR A 36 8.89 -5.25 6.93
CA THR A 36 10.24 -5.26 7.51
C THR A 36 11.30 -4.91 6.45
N GLY A 37 12.29 -4.10 6.83
CA GLY A 37 13.31 -3.59 5.92
C GLY A 37 12.88 -2.36 5.09
N SER A 38 11.69 -1.81 5.34
CA SER A 38 11.31 -0.51 4.79
C SER A 38 11.95 0.63 5.59
N GLU A 39 12.64 1.53 4.90
CA GLU A 39 13.31 2.68 5.51
C GLU A 39 12.37 3.88 5.74
N PRO A 40 12.59 4.73 6.75
CA PRO A 40 11.84 5.97 6.89
C PRO A 40 12.14 6.96 5.74
N GLY A 41 11.25 7.94 5.56
CA GLY A 41 11.38 8.98 4.54
C GLY A 41 10.11 9.22 3.72
N PRO A 42 10.21 9.97 2.60
CA PRO A 42 9.08 10.24 1.72
C PRO A 42 8.67 9.00 0.91
N TYR A 43 7.37 8.79 0.78
CA TYR A 43 6.77 7.70 0.03
C TYR A 43 5.71 8.21 -0.94
N ASP A 44 5.66 7.60 -2.12
CA ASP A 44 4.52 7.70 -3.03
C ASP A 44 3.63 6.46 -2.84
N VAL A 45 2.31 6.70 -2.90
CA VAL A 45 1.28 5.66 -2.85
C VAL A 45 0.36 5.85 -4.05
N GLN A 46 0.03 4.75 -4.74
CA GLN A 46 -0.95 4.73 -5.82
C GLN A 46 -1.92 3.58 -5.65
N LEU A 47 -3.15 3.79 -6.10
CA LEU A 47 -4.12 2.72 -6.28
C LEU A 47 -4.38 2.52 -7.77
N LEU A 48 -4.07 1.33 -8.26
CA LEU A 48 -4.11 0.98 -9.67
C LEU A 48 -5.27 0.03 -9.97
N ASP A 49 -5.92 0.23 -11.12
CA ASP A 49 -6.95 -0.70 -11.61
C ASP A 49 -6.35 -1.96 -12.27
N GLY A 50 -7.21 -2.81 -12.83
CA GLY A 50 -6.80 -4.04 -13.53
C GLY A 50 -5.93 -3.82 -14.77
N ASP A 51 -5.92 -2.61 -15.34
CA ASP A 51 -5.05 -2.22 -16.45
C ASP A 51 -3.75 -1.57 -15.95
N LEU A 52 -3.48 -1.63 -14.63
CA LEU A 52 -2.38 -0.97 -13.94
C LEU A 52 -2.35 0.56 -14.11
N ARG A 53 -3.50 1.18 -14.38
CA ARG A 53 -3.62 2.63 -14.46
C ARG A 53 -3.87 3.21 -13.08
N SER A 54 -3.11 4.25 -12.73
CA SER A 54 -3.35 4.98 -11.48
C SER A 54 -4.73 5.63 -11.49
N ARG A 55 -5.52 5.33 -10.46
CA ARG A 55 -6.85 5.90 -10.26
C ARG A 55 -6.90 6.83 -9.05
N ALA A 56 -5.96 6.69 -8.14
CA ALA A 56 -5.74 7.59 -7.03
C ALA A 56 -4.25 7.57 -6.68
N ASP A 57 -3.71 8.72 -6.29
CA ASP A 57 -2.34 8.86 -5.80
C ASP A 57 -2.31 9.73 -4.55
N ALA A 58 -1.28 9.50 -3.74
CA ALA A 58 -1.02 10.29 -2.56
C ALA A 58 0.46 10.20 -2.18
N LYS A 59 0.90 11.16 -1.37
CA LYS A 59 2.24 11.19 -0.80
C LYS A 59 2.16 11.26 0.72
N GLY A 60 3.10 10.61 1.37
CA GLY A 60 3.24 10.65 2.82
C GLY A 60 4.68 10.50 3.25
N THR A 61 4.93 10.66 4.53
CA THR A 61 6.25 10.41 5.12
C THR A 61 6.12 9.27 6.10
N ALA A 62 7.01 8.29 5.97
CA ALA A 62 7.11 7.18 6.89
C ALA A 62 8.13 7.50 7.99
N ALA A 63 7.78 7.16 9.23
CA ALA A 63 8.64 7.27 10.39
C ALA A 63 8.70 5.92 11.12
N ILE A 64 9.77 5.66 11.86
CA ILE A 64 9.85 4.50 12.73
C ILE A 64 9.09 4.82 14.01
N GLU A 65 8.06 4.03 14.30
CA GLU A 65 7.23 4.13 15.50
C GLU A 65 7.09 2.73 16.09
N ASP A 66 7.42 2.56 17.36
CA ASP A 66 7.41 1.25 18.04
C ASP A 66 8.12 0.15 17.23
N PHE A 67 9.30 0.49 16.69
CA PHE A 67 10.15 -0.38 15.84
C PHE A 67 9.52 -0.78 14.48
N VAL A 68 8.42 -0.14 14.07
CA VAL A 68 7.75 -0.36 12.78
C VAL A 68 7.78 0.91 11.95
N THR A 69 8.26 0.80 10.71
CA THR A 69 8.17 1.89 9.74
C THR A 69 6.71 2.11 9.35
N THR A 70 6.14 3.21 9.80
CA THR A 70 4.73 3.55 9.68
C THR A 70 4.55 4.75 8.75
N LEU A 71 3.80 4.56 7.68
CA LEU A 71 3.46 5.60 6.70
C LEU A 71 2.04 6.12 6.97
N ARG A 72 1.92 7.44 7.15
CA ARG A 72 0.63 8.13 7.23
C ARG A 72 0.38 8.86 5.93
N VAL A 73 -0.78 8.63 5.31
CA VAL A 73 -1.15 9.23 4.03
C VAL A 73 -2.65 9.49 3.96
N ARG A 74 -3.04 10.60 3.35
CA ARG A 74 -4.43 10.89 2.99
C ARG A 74 -4.61 10.68 1.50
N ILE A 75 -5.57 9.86 1.11
CA ILE A 75 -5.86 9.53 -0.30
C ILE A 75 -7.36 9.65 -0.58
N ASP A 76 -7.74 10.20 -1.73
CA ASP A 76 -9.12 10.28 -2.17
C ASP A 76 -9.50 9.08 -3.04
N LEU A 77 -10.42 8.26 -2.52
CA LEU A 77 -10.95 7.06 -3.16
C LEU A 77 -12.44 7.22 -3.50
N GLY A 78 -13.00 8.43 -3.41
CA GLY A 78 -14.44 8.68 -3.54
C GLY A 78 -15.03 8.36 -4.91
N GLN A 79 -14.24 8.57 -5.98
CA GLN A 79 -14.65 8.32 -7.36
C GLN A 79 -14.41 6.87 -7.80
N LEU A 80 -13.88 6.01 -6.93
CA LEU A 80 -13.59 4.63 -7.27
C LEU A 80 -14.83 3.76 -7.14
N ALA A 81 -14.98 2.85 -8.10
CA ALA A 81 -15.92 1.75 -8.00
C ALA A 81 -15.43 0.76 -6.93
N ALA A 82 -16.37 0.10 -6.25
CA ALA A 82 -16.01 -1.03 -5.40
C ALA A 82 -15.44 -2.16 -6.27
N GLY A 83 -14.41 -2.84 -5.77
CA GLY A 83 -13.75 -3.92 -6.52
C GLY A 83 -12.28 -4.11 -6.21
N ARG A 84 -11.62 -4.93 -7.03
CA ARG A 84 -10.21 -5.30 -6.88
C ARG A 84 -9.30 -4.24 -7.50
N TYR A 85 -8.24 -3.91 -6.78
CA TYR A 85 -7.20 -2.95 -7.16
C TYR A 85 -5.82 -3.48 -6.75
N GLN A 86 -4.77 -2.77 -7.15
CA GLN A 86 -3.41 -2.94 -6.64
C GLN A 86 -2.97 -1.67 -5.91
N LEU A 87 -2.59 -1.79 -4.65
CA LEU A 87 -1.94 -0.74 -3.90
C LEU A 87 -0.43 -0.78 -4.21
N ALA A 88 0.06 0.25 -4.91
CA ALA A 88 1.47 0.43 -5.17
C ALA A 88 2.08 1.40 -4.15
N VAL A 89 3.19 1.00 -3.52
CA VAL A 89 3.91 1.82 -2.53
C VAL A 89 5.39 1.81 -2.89
N ARG A 90 6.02 2.98 -2.92
CA ARG A 90 7.48 3.10 -3.02
C ARG A 90 7.98 4.20 -2.12
N ARG A 91 9.22 4.05 -1.65
CA ARG A 91 9.98 5.18 -1.14
C ARG A 91 10.46 6.01 -2.34
N GLU A 92 10.60 7.31 -2.17
CA GLU A 92 11.12 8.16 -3.25
C GLU A 92 12.52 7.67 -3.68
N GLY A 93 12.68 7.43 -4.99
CA GLY A 93 13.90 6.88 -5.58
C GLY A 93 13.95 5.35 -5.68
N ASP A 94 13.02 4.63 -5.04
CA ASP A 94 12.98 3.16 -5.05
C ASP A 94 11.97 2.60 -6.08
N SER A 95 12.04 1.29 -6.31
CA SER A 95 11.06 0.54 -7.11
C SER A 95 9.71 0.41 -6.39
N TRP A 96 8.63 0.31 -7.17
CA TRP A 96 7.28 0.05 -6.68
C TRP A 96 7.14 -1.35 -6.08
N ARG A 97 6.51 -1.44 -4.91
CA ARG A 97 6.01 -2.68 -4.31
C ARG A 97 4.49 -2.70 -4.43
N MET A 98 3.95 -3.83 -4.87
CA MET A 98 2.54 -3.99 -5.24
C MET A 98 1.86 -4.92 -4.23
N PHE A 99 0.70 -4.51 -3.73
CA PHE A 99 -0.09 -5.29 -2.78
C PHE A 99 -1.54 -5.40 -3.29
N PRO A 100 -2.17 -6.59 -3.24
CA PRO A 100 -3.57 -6.73 -3.61
C PRO A 100 -4.44 -5.90 -2.67
N ALA A 101 -5.40 -5.15 -3.23
CA ALA A 101 -6.32 -4.32 -2.48
C ALA A 101 -7.77 -4.50 -2.97
N VAL A 102 -8.72 -4.21 -2.09
CA VAL A 102 -10.14 -4.13 -2.41
C VAL A 102 -10.69 -2.80 -1.90
N VAL A 103 -11.44 -2.10 -2.74
CA VAL A 103 -12.21 -0.92 -2.36
C VAL A 103 -13.64 -1.38 -2.06
N ASN A 104 -14.14 -1.07 -0.86
CA ASN A 104 -15.47 -1.47 -0.38
C ASN A 104 -16.46 -0.30 -0.43
#